data_AF-A0A1V0UP19-F1
#
_entry.id   AF-A0A1V0UP19-F1
#
_cell.length_a   1.000
_cell.length_b   1.000
_cell.length_c   1.000
_cell.angle_alpha   90.00
_cell.angle_beta   90.00
_cell.angle_gamma   90.00
#
_symmetry.space_group_name_H-M   'P 1'
#
loop_
_entity.id
_entity.type
_entity.pdbx_description
1 polymer ?
#
loop_
_entity_poly.entity_id
_entity_poly.type
_entity_poly.pdbx_seq_one_letter_code
_entity_poly.pdbx_strand_id
1 'polypeptide(L)'
;MNKFKIELLEKAFENYNKHGNSEAWCQCKNMNDWMYYSEAIRHLVDEGYITTDDDFDPDENDVFLAIAKPIRYELTTKGLSYIKEG
;
A
#
# COMPACT_ATOMS: atom_id res chain seq x y z
N MET A 1 -11.39 -7.30 -5.92
CA MET A 1 -10.52 -6.46 -5.08
C MET A 1 -11.01 -5.01 -5.16
N ASN A 2 -10.96 -4.21 -4.07
CA ASN A 2 -11.38 -2.79 -4.10
C ASN A 2 -10.35 -1.95 -4.90
N LYS A 3 -10.78 -0.87 -5.57
CA LYS A 3 -9.94 0.03 -6.39
C LYS A 3 -8.64 0.45 -5.69
N PHE A 4 -8.69 0.79 -4.41
CA PHE A 4 -7.51 1.24 -3.65
C PHE A 4 -6.45 0.15 -3.51
N LYS A 5 -6.88 -1.11 -3.37
CA LYS A 5 -5.96 -2.25 -3.32
C LYS A 5 -5.29 -2.47 -4.68
N ILE A 6 -6.06 -2.32 -5.77
CA ILE A 6 -5.53 -2.44 -7.14
C ILE A 6 -4.51 -1.33 -7.41
N GLU A 7 -4.87 -0.07 -7.11
CA GLU A 7 -3.99 1.09 -7.26
C GLU A 7 -2.66 0.91 -6.50
N LEU A 8 -2.69 0.38 -5.27
CA LEU A 8 -1.48 0.12 -4.48
C LEU A 8 -0.57 -0.90 -5.17
N LEU A 9 -1.13 -2.03 -5.61
CA LEU A 9 -0.38 -3.10 -6.26
C LEU A 9 0.18 -2.66 -7.62
N GLU A 10 -0.63 -1.98 -8.43
CA GLU A 10 -0.22 -1.46 -9.74
C GLU A 10 0.96 -0.49 -9.61
N LYS A 11 0.88 0.43 -8.65
CA LYS A 11 1.97 1.39 -8.41
C LYS A 11 3.28 0.70 -8.03
N ALA A 12 3.22 -0.29 -7.15
CA ALA A 12 4.40 -1.05 -6.76
C ALA A 12 4.93 -1.93 -7.92
N PHE A 13 4.04 -2.47 -8.75
CA PHE A 13 4.42 -3.25 -9.92
C PHE A 13 5.05 -2.40 -11.02
N GLU A 14 4.55 -1.18 -11.24
CA GLU A 14 5.18 -0.21 -12.12
C GLU A 14 6.60 0.12 -11.69
N ASN A 15 6.82 0.33 -10.39
CA ASN A 15 8.16 0.56 -9.84
C ASN A 15 9.07 -0.64 -10.06
N TYR A 16 8.55 -1.86 -9.85
CA TYR A 16 9.28 -3.10 -10.11
C TYR A 16 9.70 -3.20 -11.58
N ASN A 17 8.81 -2.91 -12.52
CA ASN A 17 9.11 -2.96 -13.95
C ASN A 17 10.13 -1.90 -14.39
N LYS A 18 10.13 -0.72 -13.76
CA LYS A 18 11.04 0.39 -14.11
C LYS A 18 12.42 0.26 -13.47
N HIS A 19 12.49 -0.26 -12.24
CA HIS A 19 13.69 -0.16 -11.41
C HIS A 19 14.16 -1.50 -10.81
N GLY A 20 13.39 -2.57 -11.00
CA GLY A 20 13.65 -3.87 -10.34
C GLY A 20 13.33 -3.87 -8.85
N ASN A 21 12.73 -2.80 -8.32
CA ASN A 21 12.34 -2.65 -6.91
C ASN A 21 10.83 -2.53 -6.80
N SER A 22 10.22 -3.41 -6.01
CA SER A 22 8.78 -3.47 -5.70
C SER A 22 8.30 -2.47 -4.66
N GLU A 23 9.20 -1.65 -4.12
CA GLU A 23 8.89 -0.62 -3.14
C GLU A 23 8.09 0.53 -3.74
N ALA A 24 7.09 0.98 -2.99
CA ALA A 24 6.27 2.13 -3.32
C ALA A 24 5.85 2.91 -2.06
N TRP A 25 5.35 4.12 -2.30
CA TRP A 25 4.87 5.03 -1.26
C TRP A 25 3.47 5.50 -1.58
N CYS A 26 2.59 5.51 -0.59
CA CYS A 26 1.26 6.11 -0.68
C CYS A 26 1.16 7.33 0.24
N GLN A 27 0.81 8.49 -0.32
CA GLN A 27 0.59 9.71 0.46
C GLN A 27 -0.91 10.00 0.50
N CYS A 28 -1.50 9.91 1.67
CA CYS A 28 -2.89 10.30 1.90
C CYS A 28 -3.00 11.83 1.93
N LYS A 29 -4.03 12.42 1.30
CA LYS A 29 -4.20 13.88 1.27
C LYS A 29 -5.23 14.40 2.26
N ASN A 30 -6.08 13.51 2.77
CA ASN A 30 -7.19 13.82 3.65
C ASN A 30 -7.61 12.56 4.43
N MET A 31 -8.54 12.72 5.37
CA MET A 31 -9.01 11.62 6.22
C MET A 31 -9.72 10.50 5.45
N ASN A 32 -10.42 10.81 4.36
CA ASN A 32 -11.07 9.78 3.55
C ASN A 32 -10.01 8.92 2.84
N ASP A 33 -8.99 9.55 2.25
CA ASP A 33 -7.86 8.83 1.66
C ASP A 33 -7.22 7.91 2.70
N TRP A 34 -6.95 8.43 3.91
CA TRP A 34 -6.39 7.65 5.01
C TRP A 34 -7.24 6.42 5.32
N MET A 35 -8.55 6.59 5.54
CA MET A 35 -9.46 5.49 5.84
C MET A 35 -9.43 4.41 4.76
N TYR A 36 -9.52 4.79 3.48
CA TYR A 36 -9.55 3.82 2.40
C TYR A 36 -8.21 3.13 2.14
N TYR A 37 -7.10 3.89 2.18
CA TYR A 37 -5.77 3.34 1.95
C TYR A 37 -5.27 2.50 3.13
N SER A 38 -5.52 2.92 4.38
CA SER A 38 -5.14 2.14 5.56
C SER A 38 -5.88 0.80 5.62
N GLU A 39 -7.19 0.78 5.31
CA GLU A 39 -7.97 -0.46 5.23
C GLU A 39 -7.49 -1.35 4.07
N ALA A 40 -7.19 -0.76 2.91
CA ALA A 40 -6.66 -1.49 1.77
C ALA A 40 -5.30 -2.13 2.08
N ILE A 41 -4.39 -1.37 2.69
CA ILE A 41 -3.06 -1.82 3.10
C ILE A 41 -3.18 -2.94 4.13
N ARG A 42 -3.97 -2.74 5.20
CA ARG A 42 -4.19 -3.75 6.25
C ARG A 42 -4.59 -5.09 5.65
N HIS A 43 -5.59 -5.08 4.78
CA HIS A 43 -6.04 -6.32 4.14
C HIS A 43 -5.03 -6.90 3.14
N LEU A 44 -4.25 -6.09 2.43
CA LEU A 44 -3.20 -6.62 1.53
C LEU A 44 -2.03 -7.23 2.32
N VAL A 45 -1.73 -6.70 3.51
CA VAL A 45 -0.76 -7.26 4.45
C VAL A 45 -1.27 -8.57 5.05
N ASP A 46 -2.52 -8.60 5.52
CA ASP A 46 -3.15 -9.81 6.08
C ASP A 46 -3.18 -10.96 5.05
N GLU A 47 -3.44 -10.64 3.80
CA GLU A 47 -3.40 -11.59 2.69
C GLU A 47 -1.97 -11.89 2.20
N GLY A 48 -0.96 -11.17 2.67
CA GLY A 48 0.45 -11.36 2.29
C GLY A 48 0.78 -10.95 0.85
N TYR A 49 0.01 -10.04 0.26
CA TYR A 49 0.31 -9.46 -1.06
C TYR A 49 1.36 -8.34 -0.97
N ILE A 50 1.38 -7.61 0.14
CA ILE A 50 2.38 -6.57 0.41
C ILE A 50 2.96 -6.71 1.82
N THR A 51 4.09 -6.05 2.05
CA THR A 51 4.63 -5.74 3.38
C THR A 51 4.67 -4.23 3.58
N THR A 52 4.63 -3.79 4.84
CA THR A 52 4.78 -2.38 5.24
C THR A 52 5.93 -2.26 6.25
N ASP A 53 6.36 -1.03 6.51
CA ASP A 53 7.29 -0.75 7.60
C ASP A 53 6.60 -0.82 8.97
N ASP A 54 7.37 -1.09 10.03
CA ASP A 54 6.89 -1.20 11.42
C ASP A 54 6.28 0.12 11.95
N ASP A 55 6.61 1.26 11.32
CA ASP A 55 6.12 2.58 11.69
C ASP A 55 4.68 2.87 11.21
N PHE A 56 4.08 1.98 10.42
CA PHE A 56 2.71 2.15 9.92
C PHE A 56 1.67 1.68 10.95
N ASP A 57 0.94 2.64 11.53
CA ASP A 57 -0.23 2.37 12.37
C ASP A 57 -1.52 2.58 11.57
N PRO A 58 -2.25 1.52 11.17
CA PRO A 58 -3.50 1.66 10.42
C PRO A 58 -4.68 2.12 11.28
N ASP A 59 -4.53 2.19 12.61
CA ASP A 59 -5.56 2.63 13.57
C ASP A 59 -5.27 4.04 14.12
N GLU A 60 -4.33 4.80 13.51
CA GLU A 60 -4.07 6.20 13.84
C GLU A 60 -5.34 7.05 13.65
N ASN A 61 -5.72 7.75 14.73
CA ASN A 61 -6.94 8.55 14.81
C ASN A 61 -6.66 10.05 14.73
N ASP A 62 -5.42 10.49 14.91
CA ASP A 62 -4.98 11.85 14.62
C ASP A 62 -4.77 12.01 13.12
N VAL A 63 -5.71 12.70 12.46
CA VAL A 63 -5.66 12.96 11.02
C VAL A 63 -4.36 13.65 10.58
N PHE A 64 -3.79 14.54 11.40
CA PHE A 64 -2.57 15.24 11.04
C PHE A 64 -1.38 14.29 11.03
N LEU A 65 -1.29 13.38 12.01
CA LEU A 65 -0.24 12.36 12.06
C LEU A 65 -0.42 11.35 10.94
N ALA A 66 -1.65 10.86 10.75
CA ALA A 66 -2.02 9.88 9.72
C ALA A 66 -1.64 10.33 8.31
N ILE A 67 -1.85 11.61 7.97
CA ILE A 67 -1.54 12.15 6.63
C ILE A 67 -0.19 12.87 6.57
N ALA A 68 0.53 13.04 7.67
CA ALA A 68 1.79 13.80 7.68
C ALA A 68 2.92 13.11 6.90
N LYS A 69 2.88 11.79 6.77
CA LYS A 69 3.96 11.00 6.17
C LYS A 69 3.43 10.03 5.11
N PRO A 70 4.21 9.78 4.04
CA PRO A 70 3.88 8.70 3.12
C PRO A 70 4.01 7.35 3.82
N ILE A 71 3.08 6.44 3.51
CA ILE A 71 3.13 5.05 3.93
C ILE A 71 4.02 4.30 2.93
N ARG A 72 5.11 3.70 3.40
CA ARG A 72 5.98 2.83 2.60
C ARG A 72 5.46 1.40 2.62
N TYR A 73 5.46 0.77 1.45
CA TYR A 73 5.04 -0.61 1.28
C TYR A 73 5.76 -1.27 0.10
N GLU A 74 5.78 -2.60 0.07
CA GLU A 74 6.46 -3.37 -0.96
C GLU A 74 5.65 -4.60 -1.37
N LEU A 75 5.66 -4.96 -2.67
CA LEU A 75 5.08 -6.23 -3.13
C LEU A 75 5.86 -7.43 -2.59
N THR A 76 5.14 -8.41 -2.08
CA THR A 76 5.71 -9.74 -1.83
C THR A 76 5.80 -10.53 -3.13
N THR A 77 6.44 -11.71 -3.08
CA THR A 77 6.38 -12.68 -4.19
C THR A 77 4.94 -13.05 -4.55
N LYS A 78 4.04 -13.19 -3.56
CA LYS A 78 2.61 -13.48 -3.78
C LYS A 78 1.93 -12.30 -4.49
N GLY A 79 2.17 -11.07 -4.05
CA GLY A 79 1.66 -9.85 -4.69
C GLY A 79 2.12 -9.72 -6.13
N LEU A 80 3.40 -9.96 -6.38
CA LEU A 80 4.00 -9.88 -7.70
C LEU A 80 3.43 -10.94 -8.66
N SER A 81 3.22 -12.17 -8.21
CA SER A 81 2.57 -13.20 -9.03
C SER A 81 1.12 -12.85 -9.34
N TYR A 82 0.36 -12.40 -8.33
CA TYR A 82 -1.03 -12.04 -8.50
C TYR A 82 -1.24 -10.96 -9.57
N ILE A 83 -0.44 -9.89 -9.54
CA ILE A 83 -0.60 -8.79 -10.50
C ILE A 83 -0.09 -9.12 -11.91
N LYS A 84 0.77 -10.13 -12.06
CA LYS A 84 1.21 -10.62 -13.37
C LYS A 84 0.19 -11.54 -14.06
N GLU A 85 -0.64 -12.21 -13.27
CA GLU A 85 -1.69 -13.13 -13.75
C GLU A 85 -3.02 -12.43 -14.02
N GLY A 86 -3.19 -11.20 -13.52
CA GLY A 86 -4.39 -10.37 -13.65
C GLY A 86 -4.56 -9.67 -14.99
#